data_AF-A0A8C8YS98-F1
#
_entry.id   AF-A0A8C8YS98-F1
#
_cell.length_a   1.000
_cell.length_b   1.000
_cell.length_c   1.000
_cell.angle_alpha   90.00
_cell.angle_beta   90.00
_cell.angle_gamma   90.00
#
_symmetry.space_group_name_H-M   'P 1'
#
loop_
_entity.id
_entity.type
_entity.pdbx_description
1 polymer ?
#
loop_
_entity_poly.entity_id
_entity_poly.type
_entity_poly.pdbx_seq_one_letter_code
_entity_poly.pdbx_strand_id
1 'polypeptide(L)'
;MLTLASKLKRDDGLKGSRTSATASDSTRRVSVRDKLLVKEVAELEANLPCTCKVHFPDPNKLHCFQLTVTPDEGYYQGGKFQFETEVPDAYNMVPPKVKCLTRIWHPNITETGEICLRMLFGD
;
A
#
# COMPACT_ATOMS: atom_id res chain seq x y z
N MET A 1 12.11 3.62 -9.76
CA MET A 1 11.82 3.24 -11.17
C MET A 1 10.34 2.95 -11.30
N LEU A 2 9.60 3.76 -12.07
CA LEU A 2 8.13 3.79 -12.13
C LEU A 2 7.56 2.74 -13.12
N THR A 3 7.23 1.54 -12.64
CA THR A 3 6.77 0.43 -13.51
C THR A 3 5.26 0.35 -13.75
N LEU A 4 4.42 1.15 -13.07
CA LEU A 4 2.96 1.17 -13.33
C LEU A 4 2.48 2.40 -14.13
N ALA A 5 3.07 3.58 -13.89
CA ALA A 5 2.74 4.80 -14.66
C ALA A 5 2.96 4.62 -16.17
N SER A 6 3.97 3.83 -16.53
CA SER A 6 4.31 3.50 -17.92
C SER A 6 3.24 2.66 -18.64
N LYS A 7 2.39 1.93 -17.90
CA LYS A 7 1.26 1.17 -18.46
C LYS A 7 -0.01 2.00 -18.62
N LEU A 8 -0.21 3.05 -17.82
CA LEU A 8 -1.38 3.93 -17.90
C LEU A 8 -1.39 4.80 -19.17
N LYS A 9 -0.22 5.06 -19.79
CA LYS A 9 -0.08 6.01 -20.91
C LYS A 9 -0.22 5.39 -22.31
N ARG A 10 -0.52 4.10 -22.44
CA ARG A 10 -0.55 3.39 -23.75
C ARG A 10 -1.93 3.09 -24.32
N ASP A 11 -3.03 3.42 -23.63
CA ASP A 11 -4.36 2.93 -24.02
C ASP A 11 -5.14 3.81 -25.02
N ASP A 12 -4.55 4.89 -25.56
CA ASP A 12 -5.28 5.85 -26.43
C ASP A 12 -5.09 5.60 -27.94
N GLY A 13 -4.86 4.35 -28.38
CA GLY A 13 -4.54 4.13 -29.79
C GLY A 13 -4.75 2.72 -30.33
N LEU A 14 -5.68 2.65 -31.28
CA LEU A 14 -5.73 1.81 -32.48
C LEU A 14 -6.63 0.55 -32.50
N LYS A 15 -7.42 0.54 -33.58
CA LYS A 15 -8.42 -0.41 -34.06
C LYS A 15 -7.75 -1.51 -34.90
N GLY A 16 -8.18 -2.76 -34.76
CA GLY A 16 -8.33 -3.70 -35.90
C GLY A 16 -7.50 -5.01 -35.95
N SER A 17 -8.25 -6.12 -35.91
CA SER A 17 -8.09 -7.41 -36.62
C SER A 17 -7.36 -8.61 -35.97
N ARG A 18 -7.96 -9.79 -36.25
CA ARG A 18 -7.93 -11.13 -35.62
C ARG A 18 -6.64 -11.93 -35.85
N THR A 19 -6.24 -12.76 -34.88
CA THR A 19 -5.98 -14.23 -35.00
C THR A 19 -5.71 -14.87 -33.62
N SER A 20 -5.99 -16.16 -33.53
CA SER A 20 -6.09 -17.03 -32.34
C SER A 20 -4.76 -17.58 -31.83
N ALA A 21 -4.50 -17.48 -30.51
CA ALA A 21 -3.93 -18.55 -29.66
C ALA A 21 -3.76 -18.06 -28.20
N THR A 22 -4.34 -18.82 -27.27
CA THR A 22 -4.03 -18.97 -25.83
C THR A 22 -3.01 -18.02 -25.19
N ALA A 23 -3.50 -16.90 -24.68
CA ALA A 23 -3.10 -16.34 -23.39
C ALA A 23 -4.32 -15.58 -22.88
N SER A 24 -4.74 -15.82 -21.64
CA SER A 24 -5.79 -15.03 -20.99
C SER A 24 -5.24 -13.64 -20.70
N ASP A 25 -5.01 -12.84 -21.76
CA ASP A 25 -4.73 -11.41 -21.68
C ASP A 25 -6.04 -10.69 -21.40
N SER A 26 -6.52 -10.88 -20.16
CA SER A 26 -7.49 -9.97 -19.60
C SER A 26 -6.76 -8.64 -19.47
N THR A 27 -6.98 -7.73 -20.41
CA THR A 27 -6.68 -6.31 -20.28
C THR A 27 -7.44 -5.84 -19.04
N ARG A 28 -6.83 -6.05 -17.87
CA ARG A 28 -7.48 -5.93 -16.58
C ARG A 28 -7.67 -4.44 -16.40
N ARG A 29 -8.90 -3.98 -16.62
CA ARG A 29 -9.33 -2.61 -16.30
C ARG A 29 -8.72 -2.26 -14.95
N VAL A 30 -7.86 -1.24 -14.94
CA VAL A 30 -7.15 -0.82 -13.71
C VAL A 30 -8.20 -0.57 -12.64
N SER A 31 -8.09 -1.29 -11.52
CA SER A 31 -9.08 -1.20 -10.44
C SER A 31 -9.12 0.24 -9.88
N VAL A 32 -10.25 0.64 -9.30
CA VAL A 32 -10.37 1.97 -8.67
C VAL A 32 -9.27 2.15 -7.61
N ARG A 33 -9.03 1.12 -6.79
CA ARG A 33 -7.91 1.07 -5.84
C ARG A 33 -6.58 1.40 -6.51
N ASP A 34 -6.20 0.69 -7.57
CA ASP A 34 -4.87 0.85 -8.16
C ASP A 34 -4.70 2.26 -8.78
N LYS A 35 -5.77 2.86 -9.31
CA LYS A 35 -5.74 4.26 -9.78
C LYS A 35 -5.49 5.25 -8.64
N LEU A 36 -6.09 5.02 -7.47
CA LEU A 36 -5.89 5.84 -6.28
C LEU A 36 -4.47 5.66 -5.72
N LEU A 37 -4.04 4.40 -5.54
CA LEU A 37 -2.74 4.07 -4.97
C LEU A 37 -1.55 4.63 -5.76
N VAL A 38 -1.65 4.70 -7.10
CA VAL A 38 -0.57 5.31 -7.90
C VAL A 38 -0.30 6.77 -7.52
N LYS A 39 -1.33 7.52 -7.14
CA LYS A 39 -1.20 8.91 -6.69
C LYS A 39 -0.84 8.97 -5.21
N GLU A 40 -1.59 8.26 -4.37
CA GLU A 40 -1.45 8.32 -2.92
C GLU A 40 -0.09 7.80 -2.44
N VAL A 41 0.48 6.76 -3.06
CA VAL A 41 1.82 6.26 -2.71
C VAL A 41 2.91 7.30 -3.02
N ALA A 42 2.80 7.98 -4.16
CA ALA A 42 3.76 9.03 -4.52
C ALA A 42 3.69 10.22 -3.56
N GLU A 43 2.48 10.59 -3.15
CA GLU A 43 2.25 11.63 -2.13
C GLU A 43 2.72 11.18 -0.74
N LEU A 44 2.51 9.91 -0.38
CA LEU A 44 2.98 9.33 0.87
C LEU A 44 4.49 9.42 0.98
N GLU A 45 5.23 8.98 -0.05
CA GLU A 45 6.70 9.02 -0.05
C GLU A 45 7.26 10.44 0.11
N ALA A 46 6.57 11.43 -0.45
CA ALA A 46 6.97 12.84 -0.36
C ALA A 46 6.67 13.49 1.00
N ASN A 47 5.64 13.01 1.71
CA ASN A 47 5.14 13.62 2.95
C ASN A 47 5.40 12.78 4.21
N LEU A 48 6.19 11.70 4.11
CA LEU A 48 6.54 10.87 5.27
C LEU A 48 7.36 11.68 6.29
N PRO A 49 7.04 11.57 7.59
CA PRO A 49 7.91 12.06 8.66
C PRO A 49 9.30 11.41 8.58
N CYS A 50 10.33 12.10 9.07
CA CYS A 50 11.71 11.59 9.09
C CYS A 50 11.87 10.29 9.91
N THR A 51 10.97 10.07 10.88
CA THR A 51 10.88 8.87 11.71
C THR A 51 10.23 7.69 11.00
N CYS A 52 9.66 7.89 9.80
CA CYS A 52 8.93 6.87 9.06
C CYS A 52 9.63 6.54 7.74
N LYS A 53 9.62 5.26 7.35
CA LYS A 53 10.13 4.79 6.06
C LYS A 53 9.20 3.75 5.46
N VAL A 54 8.87 3.90 4.19
CA VAL A 54 8.06 2.93 3.46
C VAL A 54 8.95 2.06 2.58
N HIS A 55 8.59 0.78 2.49
CA HIS A 55 9.24 -0.20 1.65
C HIS A 55 8.18 -1.03 0.93
N PHE A 56 8.33 -1.17 -0.39
CA PHE A 56 7.47 -2.00 -1.23
C PHE A 56 8.23 -3.29 -1.60
N PRO A 57 7.90 -4.45 -0.99
CA PRO A 57 8.57 -5.71 -1.32
C PRO A 57 8.41 -6.11 -2.78
N ASP A 58 7.26 -5.78 -3.39
CA ASP A 58 6.99 -5.97 -4.80
C ASP A 58 6.52 -4.63 -5.41
N PRO A 59 7.28 -4.03 -6.35
CA PRO A 59 6.92 -2.75 -6.97
C PRO A 59 5.64 -2.82 -7.81
N ASN A 60 5.16 -4.02 -8.15
CA ASN A 60 3.89 -4.19 -8.87
C ASN A 60 2.68 -4.28 -7.93
N LYS A 61 2.90 -4.43 -6.62
CA LYS A 61 1.86 -4.57 -5.60
C LYS A 61 1.84 -3.35 -4.68
N LEU A 62 1.40 -2.21 -5.21
CA LEU A 62 1.26 -0.98 -4.42
C LEU A 62 0.28 -1.11 -3.24
N HIS A 63 -0.64 -2.07 -3.30
CA HIS A 63 -1.60 -2.36 -2.23
C HIS A 63 -0.99 -3.13 -1.05
N CYS A 64 0.27 -3.57 -1.13
CA CYS A 64 0.93 -4.29 -0.06
C CYS A 64 2.31 -3.68 0.19
N PHE A 65 2.50 -3.06 1.34
CA PHE A 65 3.75 -2.39 1.67
C PHE A 65 4.06 -2.48 3.16
N GLN A 66 5.32 -2.23 3.48
CA GLN A 66 5.83 -2.21 4.83
C GLN A 66 6.16 -0.78 5.25
N LEU A 67 5.66 -0.37 6.40
CA LEU A 67 6.00 0.89 7.06
C LEU A 67 6.92 0.58 8.24
N THR A 68 8.06 1.24 8.29
CA THR A 68 8.95 1.24 9.45
C THR A 68 8.79 2.57 10.17
N VAL A 69 8.51 2.52 11.47
CA VAL A 69 8.48 3.69 12.35
C VAL A 69 9.62 3.58 13.36
N THR A 70 10.41 4.63 13.46
CA THR A 70 11.53 4.77 14.40
C THR A 70 11.31 6.05 15.22
N PRO A 71 10.62 5.97 16.37
CA PRO A 71 10.39 7.14 17.22
C PRO A 71 11.73 7.74 17.69
N ASP A 72 11.83 9.05 17.64
CA ASP A 72 12.98 9.83 18.11
C ASP A 72 12.76 10.44 19.50
N GLU A 73 11.58 10.26 20.09
CA GLU A 73 11.19 10.69 21.43
C GLU A 73 10.22 9.71 22.12
N GLY A 74 9.96 9.95 23.41
CA GLY A 74 8.97 9.19 24.21
C GLY A 74 9.43 7.81 24.66
N TYR A 75 8.48 6.99 25.15
CA TYR A 75 8.77 5.67 25.72
C TYR A 75 9.40 4.66 24.76
N TYR A 76 9.19 4.86 23.45
CA TYR A 76 9.65 3.97 22.40
C TYR A 76 10.79 4.56 21.58
N GLN A 77 11.43 5.62 22.08
CA GLN A 77 12.56 6.28 21.44
C GLN A 77 13.66 5.27 21.09
N GLY A 78 14.15 5.34 19.85
CA GLY A 78 15.19 4.44 19.33
C GLY A 78 14.69 3.02 18.98
N GLY A 79 13.43 2.70 19.29
CA GLY A 79 12.79 1.47 18.84
C GLY A 79 12.55 1.48 17.33
N LYS A 80 12.49 0.30 16.72
CA LYS A 80 12.18 0.14 15.29
C LYS A 80 11.00 -0.80 15.14
N PHE A 81 9.86 -0.26 14.71
CA PHE A 81 8.60 -0.98 14.62
C PHE A 81 8.19 -1.12 13.16
N GLN A 82 8.00 -2.35 12.73
CA GLN A 82 7.58 -2.68 11.37
C GLN A 82 6.08 -2.94 11.35
N PHE A 83 5.43 -2.40 10.33
CA PHE A 83 4.01 -2.53 10.08
C PHE A 83 3.82 -3.02 8.65
N GLU A 84 2.97 -4.02 8.47
CA GLU A 84 2.49 -4.46 7.17
C GLU A 84 1.12 -3.84 6.91
N THR A 85 0.98 -3.21 5.74
CA THR A 85 -0.28 -2.61 5.30
C THR A 85 -0.76 -3.31 4.05
N GLU A 86 -2.01 -3.77 4.10
CA GLU A 86 -2.72 -4.37 2.98
C GLU A 86 -3.98 -3.55 2.65
N VAL A 87 -4.02 -3.03 1.43
CA VAL A 87 -5.10 -2.19 0.93
C VAL A 87 -6.12 -3.08 0.19
N PRO A 88 -7.35 -3.25 0.72
CA PRO A 88 -8.34 -4.15 0.11
C PRO A 88 -8.84 -3.62 -1.24
N ASP A 89 -9.40 -4.48 -2.09
CA ASP A 89 -9.96 -4.06 -3.39
C ASP A 89 -11.08 -3.02 -3.26
N ALA A 90 -11.81 -3.02 -2.13
CA ALA A 90 -12.85 -2.05 -1.77
C ALA A 90 -12.31 -0.77 -1.11
N TYR A 91 -11.02 -0.48 -1.27
CA TYR A 91 -10.38 0.70 -0.69
C TYR A 91 -11.00 2.00 -1.17
N ASN A 92 -11.11 2.94 -0.22
CA ASN A 92 -11.98 4.12 -0.14
C ASN A 92 -13.38 3.88 0.48
N MET A 93 -13.87 2.65 0.51
CA MET A 93 -15.07 2.25 1.29
C MET A 93 -14.69 1.43 2.52
N VAL A 94 -13.66 0.60 2.38
CA VAL A 94 -13.09 -0.22 3.47
C VAL A 94 -11.66 0.27 3.76
N PRO A 95 -11.30 0.53 5.02
CA PRO A 95 -9.97 0.99 5.38
C PRO A 95 -8.90 -0.08 5.13
N PRO A 96 -7.63 0.32 4.96
CA PRO A 96 -6.51 -0.61 4.89
C PRO A 96 -6.38 -1.44 6.16
N LYS A 97 -5.98 -2.69 6.01
CA LYS A 97 -5.60 -3.54 7.13
C LYS A 97 -4.15 -3.25 7.47
N VAL A 98 -3.88 -2.93 8.74
CA VAL A 98 -2.54 -2.66 9.23
C VAL A 98 -2.21 -3.62 10.36
N LYS A 99 -1.06 -4.29 10.27
CA LYS A 99 -0.58 -5.23 11.28
C LYS A 99 0.84 -4.87 11.70
N CYS A 100 1.09 -4.79 13.00
CA CYS A 100 2.44 -4.66 13.52
C CYS A 100 3.16 -6.01 13.45
N LEU A 101 4.33 -6.05 12.81
CA LEU A 101 5.18 -7.23 12.73
C LEU A 101 6.17 -7.30 13.91
N THR A 102 6.38 -6.19 14.60
CA THR A 102 7.28 -6.11 15.75
C THR A 102 6.51 -6.37 17.04
N ARG A 103 6.90 -7.38 17.82
CA ARG A 103 6.32 -7.59 19.14
C ARG A 103 6.67 -6.41 20.04
N ILE A 104 5.63 -5.72 20.52
CA ILE A 104 5.73 -4.51 21.33
C ILE A 104 4.72 -4.57 22.47
N TRP A 105 5.07 -4.04 23.63
CA TRP A 105 4.10 -3.78 24.68
C TRP A 105 3.54 -2.37 24.48
N HIS A 106 2.34 -2.25 23.92
CA HIS A 106 1.69 -0.97 23.64
C HIS A 106 0.16 -1.09 23.86
N PRO A 107 -0.50 -0.11 24.47
CA PRO A 107 -1.93 -0.22 24.83
C PRO A 107 -2.87 -0.43 23.64
N ASN A 108 -2.46 0.00 22.44
CA ASN A 108 -3.25 -0.13 21.21
C ASN A 108 -2.68 -1.14 20.21
N ILE A 109 -1.63 -1.88 20.56
CA ILE A 109 -1.07 -2.93 19.70
C ILE A 109 -1.01 -4.22 20.51
N THR A 110 -1.71 -5.25 20.06
CA THR A 110 -1.70 -6.55 20.72
C THR A 110 -0.35 -7.25 20.53
N GLU A 111 -0.04 -8.25 21.35
CA GLU A 111 1.19 -9.06 21.16
C GLU A 111 1.23 -9.80 19.82
N THR A 112 0.05 -10.04 19.22
CA THR A 112 -0.12 -10.65 17.90
C THR A 112 -0.03 -9.64 16.75
N GLY A 113 0.08 -8.34 17.07
CA GLY A 113 0.29 -7.25 16.12
C GLY A 113 -0.97 -6.56 15.62
N GLU A 114 -2.15 -6.86 16.17
CA GLU A 114 -3.40 -6.20 15.80
C GLU A 114 -3.43 -4.78 16.38
N ILE A 115 -3.94 -3.83 15.60
CA ILE A 115 -3.86 -2.40 15.92
C ILE A 115 -5.27 -1.84 16.11
N CYS A 116 -5.47 -1.17 17.24
CA CYS A 116 -6.72 -0.48 17.58
C CYS A 116 -6.58 1.03 17.37
N LEU A 117 -6.67 1.49 16.11
CA LEU A 117 -6.69 2.92 15.77
C LEU A 117 -8.08 3.31 15.27
N ARG A 118 -8.68 4.35 15.88
CA ARG A 118 -10.02 4.84 15.49
C ARG A 118 -10.12 5.18 14.01
N MET A 119 -9.08 5.77 13.41
CA MET A 119 -9.08 6.10 11.98
C MET A 119 -9.12 4.88 11.04
N LEU A 120 -8.79 3.67 11.53
CA LEU A 120 -8.87 2.44 10.75
C LEU A 120 -10.24 1.77 10.83
N PHE A 121 -11.19 2.33 11.59
CA PHE A 121 -12.56 1.86 11.69
C PHE A 121 -13.46 3.07 11.45
N GLY A 122 -13.95 3.24 10.22
CA GLY A 122 -14.90 4.32 9.92
C GLY A 122 -16.18 4.14 10.74
N ASP A 123 -16.66 5.23 11.34
CA ASP A 123 -18.03 5.36 11.82
C ASP A 123 -19.02 5.43 10.64
#